data_AF-A0A484ICS2-F1
#
_entry.id   AF-A0A484ICS2-F1
#
_cell.length_a   1.000
_cell.length_b   1.000
_cell.length_c   1.000
_cell.angle_alpha   90.00
_cell.angle_beta   90.00
_cell.angle_gamma   90.00
#
_symmetry.space_group_name_H-M   'P 1'
#
loop_
_entity.id
_entity.type
_entity.pdbx_description
1 polymer ?
#
loop_
_entity_poly.entity_id
_entity_poly.type
_entity_poly.pdbx_seq_one_letter_code
_entity_poly.pdbx_strand_id
1 'polypeptide(L)'
;MYLIVYYHYTLDPFVIFIVSIMTSYMSKSESPVNKSDLGGLIQIVFIRAPKKNHHALSKIGKQTNDFFRKHGVTKYLYRLNSRENMMDFVNVSKVISANDDEDVNLEILSFRDARHLEQVMKAMEGEKVAKELYEESMKLIIPGSIVFGNFSRLIETL
;
A
#
# COMPACT_ATOMS: atom_id res chain seq x y z
N MET A 1 42.51 4.00 -17.79
CA MET A 1 41.47 2.98 -18.04
C MET A 1 40.83 2.66 -16.70
N TYR A 2 39.57 3.04 -16.50
CA TYR A 2 38.88 2.84 -15.21
C TYR A 2 37.93 1.65 -15.28
N LEU A 3 38.05 0.74 -14.32
CA LEU A 3 37.19 -0.43 -14.20
C LEU A 3 35.92 -0.04 -13.41
N ILE A 4 34.79 0.11 -14.11
CA ILE A 4 33.51 0.37 -13.45
C ILE A 4 32.96 -0.96 -12.92
N VAL A 5 33.02 -1.14 -11.60
CA VAL A 5 32.41 -2.30 -10.92
C VAL A 5 30.90 -2.06 -10.78
N TYR A 6 30.10 -2.75 -11.59
CA TYR A 6 28.66 -2.78 -11.44
C TYR A 6 28.27 -3.65 -10.24
N TYR A 7 27.83 -3.02 -9.15
CA TYR A 7 27.21 -3.71 -8.02
C TYR A 7 25.77 -4.12 -8.37
N HIS A 8 25.57 -5.39 -8.71
CA HIS A 8 24.23 -5.98 -8.79
C HIS A 8 23.65 -6.18 -7.38
N TYR A 9 22.94 -5.17 -6.89
CA TYR A 9 22.06 -5.32 -5.73
C TYR A 9 20.74 -5.96 -6.17
N THR A 10 20.55 -7.23 -5.84
CA THR A 10 19.25 -7.91 -5.95
C THR A 10 18.31 -7.36 -4.89
N LEU A 11 17.43 -6.44 -5.26
CA LEU A 11 16.50 -5.80 -4.34
C LEU A 11 15.43 -6.81 -3.85
N ASP A 12 15.38 -6.99 -2.53
CA ASP A 12 14.34 -7.74 -1.83
C ASP A 12 12.96 -7.17 -2.17
N PRO A 13 11.94 -8.00 -2.51
CA PRO A 13 10.67 -7.46 -2.90
C PRO A 13 9.92 -6.68 -1.81
N PHE A 14 10.02 -6.92 -0.47
CA PHE A 14 9.33 -6.18 0.74
C PHE A 14 10.22 -4.81 0.79
N VAL A 15 10.97 -4.45 -0.26
CA VAL A 15 11.36 -3.06 -0.54
C VAL A 15 10.29 -2.38 -1.40
N ILE A 16 9.71 -3.05 -2.40
CA ILE A 16 8.90 -2.46 -3.49
C ILE A 16 7.56 -1.85 -3.04
N PHE A 17 6.78 -2.50 -2.16
CA PHE A 17 5.50 -1.95 -1.68
C PHE A 17 5.75 -0.69 -0.82
N ILE A 18 6.76 -0.73 0.04
CA ILE A 18 7.23 0.41 0.82
C ILE A 18 7.84 1.49 -0.09
N VAL A 19 8.64 1.10 -1.09
CA VAL A 19 9.31 2.02 -2.02
C VAL A 19 8.35 2.67 -2.99
N SER A 20 7.22 2.05 -3.36
CA SER A 20 6.20 2.76 -4.15
C SER A 20 5.44 3.81 -3.29
N ILE A 21 5.50 3.73 -1.95
CA ILE A 21 5.14 4.84 -1.05
C ILE A 21 6.29 5.86 -1.03
N MET A 22 7.56 5.43 -0.97
CA MET A 22 8.73 6.33 -0.96
C MET A 22 8.98 7.05 -2.30
N THR A 23 8.66 6.48 -3.48
CA THR A 23 8.78 7.18 -4.77
C THR A 23 7.68 8.21 -4.95
N SER A 24 6.48 7.96 -4.38
CA SER A 24 5.44 8.99 -4.20
C SER A 24 5.85 10.12 -3.25
N TYR A 25 6.88 9.90 -2.43
CA TYR A 25 7.48 10.89 -1.54
C TYR A 25 8.67 11.61 -2.21
N MET A 26 9.51 10.89 -2.96
CA MET A 26 10.65 11.46 -3.69
C MET A 26 10.26 12.27 -4.92
N SER A 27 9.21 11.90 -5.67
CA SER A 27 8.70 12.71 -6.79
C SER A 27 8.10 14.06 -6.35
N LYS A 28 7.87 14.24 -5.04
CA LYS A 28 7.37 15.49 -4.44
C LYS A 28 8.46 16.52 -4.11
N SER A 29 9.74 16.28 -4.41
CA SER A 29 10.81 17.27 -4.18
C SER A 29 10.85 18.41 -5.21
N GLU A 30 10.18 18.30 -6.36
CA GLU A 30 10.18 19.31 -7.43
C GLU A 30 8.81 19.98 -7.70
N SER A 31 7.82 19.73 -6.84
CA SER A 31 6.60 20.55 -6.80
C SER A 31 6.44 21.16 -5.40
N PRO A 32 6.06 22.44 -5.28
CA PRO A 32 5.75 23.04 -4.00
C PRO A 32 4.42 22.46 -3.49
N VAL A 33 4.52 21.32 -2.80
CA VAL A 33 3.46 20.89 -1.88
C VAL A 33 3.36 21.97 -0.81
N ASN A 34 2.40 22.88 -1.00
CA ASN A 34 2.15 23.97 -0.07
C ASN A 34 2.02 23.39 1.35
N LYS A 35 2.84 23.91 2.27
CA LYS A 35 2.86 23.50 3.68
C LYS A 35 1.65 24.08 4.46
N SER A 36 0.52 24.19 3.79
CA SER A 36 -0.79 24.58 4.33
C SER A 36 -1.48 23.33 4.86
N ASP A 37 -1.54 23.19 6.18
CA ASP A 37 -2.21 22.09 6.89
C ASP A 37 -3.69 21.95 6.48
N LEU A 38 -3.99 21.03 5.58
CA LEU A 38 -5.35 20.58 5.25
C LEU A 38 -5.47 19.09 5.59
N GLY A 39 -6.07 18.81 6.75
CA GLY A 39 -5.94 17.54 7.46
C GLY A 39 -6.72 16.36 6.84
N GLY A 40 -6.16 15.17 7.02
CA GLY A 40 -6.64 13.91 6.44
C GLY A 40 -5.86 13.53 5.18
N LEU A 41 -4.98 12.53 5.34
CA LEU A 41 -4.29 11.84 4.24
C LEU A 41 -4.76 10.39 4.22
N ILE A 42 -5.27 9.92 3.09
CA ILE A 42 -5.74 8.55 2.91
C ILE A 42 -4.87 7.86 1.87
N GLN A 43 -4.36 6.66 2.19
CA GLN A 43 -3.81 5.75 1.21
C GLN A 43 -4.84 4.68 0.87
N ILE A 44 -5.07 4.44 -0.43
CA ILE A 44 -5.95 3.40 -0.95
C ILE A 44 -5.07 2.35 -1.62
N VAL A 45 -5.20 1.09 -1.19
CA VAL A 45 -4.43 -0.05 -1.70
C VAL A 45 -5.41 -1.15 -2.16
N PHE A 46 -5.37 -1.47 -3.45
CA PHE A 46 -6.01 -2.67 -3.99
C PHE A 46 -4.99 -3.82 -4.02
N ILE A 47 -5.37 -4.95 -3.46
CA ILE A 47 -4.54 -6.17 -3.39
C ILE A 47 -5.29 -7.32 -4.02
N ARG A 48 -4.78 -7.82 -5.14
CA ARG A 48 -5.13 -9.13 -5.68
C ARG A 48 -4.27 -10.20 -5.01
N ALA A 49 -4.86 -11.33 -4.65
CA ALA A 49 -4.10 -12.47 -4.13
C ALA A 49 -4.86 -13.80 -4.35
N PRO A 50 -4.17 -14.94 -4.60
CA PRO A 50 -4.82 -16.23 -4.76
C PRO A 50 -5.72 -16.60 -3.57
N LYS A 51 -6.95 -17.04 -3.82
CA LYS A 51 -7.96 -17.43 -2.81
C LYS A 51 -7.42 -18.46 -1.80
N LYS A 52 -6.56 -19.39 -2.25
CA LYS A 52 -5.86 -20.36 -1.39
C LYS A 52 -5.04 -19.73 -0.25
N ASN A 53 -4.60 -18.47 -0.41
CA ASN A 53 -3.78 -17.75 0.56
C ASN A 53 -4.61 -16.88 1.54
N HIS A 54 -5.94 -16.83 1.39
CA HIS A 54 -6.85 -15.96 2.15
C HIS A 54 -6.66 -16.04 3.67
N HIS A 55 -6.56 -17.25 4.23
CA HIS A 55 -6.38 -17.45 5.67
C HIS A 55 -5.01 -16.95 6.19
N ALA A 56 -3.95 -17.07 5.41
CA ALA A 56 -2.62 -16.56 5.78
C ALA A 56 -2.58 -15.02 5.72
N LEU A 57 -3.08 -14.45 4.62
CA LEU A 57 -3.19 -13.00 4.45
C LEU A 57 -4.11 -12.35 5.51
N SER A 58 -5.14 -13.05 5.98
CA SER A 58 -6.00 -12.60 7.09
C SER A 58 -5.24 -12.46 8.42
N LYS A 59 -4.31 -13.38 8.73
CA LYS A 59 -3.45 -13.28 9.93
C LYS A 59 -2.52 -12.07 9.87
N ILE A 60 -1.84 -11.90 8.73
CA ILE A 60 -0.96 -10.74 8.47
C ILE A 60 -1.78 -9.44 8.49
N GLY A 61 -2.99 -9.45 7.93
CA GLY A 61 -3.96 -8.34 7.99
C GLY A 61 -4.29 -7.93 9.43
N LYS A 62 -4.43 -8.89 10.35
CA LYS A 62 -4.61 -8.62 11.78
C LYS A 62 -3.34 -8.02 12.41
N GLN A 63 -2.17 -8.62 12.19
CA GLN A 63 -0.90 -8.15 12.77
C GLN A 63 -0.55 -6.72 12.31
N THR A 64 -0.70 -6.44 11.02
CA THR A 64 -0.51 -5.08 10.46
C THR A 64 -1.55 -4.09 11.00
N ASN A 65 -2.81 -4.50 11.18
CA ASN A 65 -3.83 -3.66 11.82
C ASN A 65 -3.51 -3.32 13.28
N ASP A 66 -2.98 -4.26 14.05
CA ASP A 66 -2.56 -4.01 15.43
C ASP A 66 -1.36 -3.02 15.50
N PHE A 67 -0.42 -3.11 14.54
CA PHE A 67 0.64 -2.08 14.36
C PHE A 67 0.06 -0.71 13.97
N PHE A 68 -0.77 -0.63 12.92
CA PHE A 68 -1.33 0.65 12.47
C PHE A 68 -2.15 1.34 13.56
N ARG A 69 -2.97 0.59 14.30
CA ARG A 69 -3.74 1.11 15.45
C ARG A 69 -2.83 1.62 16.58
N LYS A 70 -1.75 0.90 16.91
CA LYS A 70 -0.72 1.33 17.89
C LYS A 70 -0.10 2.68 17.48
N HIS A 71 0.10 2.91 16.19
CA HIS A 71 0.67 4.15 15.64
C HIS A 71 -0.39 5.17 15.17
N GLY A 72 -1.64 5.07 15.67
CA GLY A 72 -2.69 6.07 15.45
C GLY A 72 -3.24 6.14 14.03
N VAL A 73 -2.94 5.15 13.17
CA VAL A 73 -3.47 5.02 11.81
C VAL A 73 -4.76 4.21 11.86
N THR A 74 -5.82 4.71 11.24
CA THR A 74 -7.07 3.94 11.11
C THR A 74 -7.02 3.12 9.83
N LYS A 75 -7.01 1.80 9.97
CA LYS A 75 -7.05 0.83 8.87
C LYS A 75 -8.47 0.31 8.67
N TYR A 76 -8.93 0.31 7.43
CA TYR A 76 -10.11 -0.43 6.98
C TYR A 76 -9.68 -1.48 5.96
N LEU A 77 -10.35 -2.64 5.96
CA LEU A 77 -10.09 -3.73 5.05
C LEU A 77 -11.42 -4.31 4.55
N TYR A 78 -11.59 -4.35 3.24
CA TYR A 78 -12.77 -4.86 2.55
C TYR A 78 -12.37 -5.88 1.48
N ARG A 79 -13.30 -6.75 1.09
CA ARG A 79 -13.19 -7.61 -0.09
C ARG A 79 -14.27 -7.22 -1.09
N LEU A 80 -13.92 -7.24 -2.38
CA LEU A 80 -14.86 -7.02 -3.48
C LEU A 80 -15.83 -8.19 -3.61
N ASN A 81 -17.14 -7.92 -3.58
CA ASN A 81 -18.18 -8.96 -3.60
C ASN A 81 -18.70 -9.34 -5.01
N SER A 82 -18.63 -8.44 -6.00
CA SER A 82 -18.98 -8.73 -7.40
C SER A 82 -17.97 -8.09 -8.37
N ARG A 83 -17.81 -8.73 -9.54
CA ARG A 83 -16.86 -8.40 -10.62
C ARG A 83 -17.54 -7.93 -11.90
N GLU A 84 -18.86 -7.87 -11.89
CA GLU A 84 -19.68 -7.45 -13.02
C GLU A 84 -19.49 -5.95 -13.29
N ASN A 85 -19.57 -5.55 -14.56
CA ASN A 85 -19.68 -4.13 -14.91
C ASN A 85 -21.10 -3.66 -14.62
N MET A 86 -21.26 -2.37 -14.32
CA MET A 86 -22.58 -1.75 -14.18
C MET A 86 -22.78 -0.78 -15.34
N MET A 87 -23.56 -1.17 -16.34
CA MET A 87 -23.69 -0.41 -17.60
C MET A 87 -22.29 -0.15 -18.19
N ASP A 88 -21.96 1.09 -18.55
CA ASP A 88 -20.66 1.50 -19.07
C ASP A 88 -19.55 1.57 -18.00
N PHE A 89 -19.86 1.42 -16.71
CA PHE A 89 -18.87 1.46 -15.63
C PHE A 89 -18.09 0.14 -15.52
N VAL A 90 -16.77 0.24 -15.71
CA VAL A 90 -15.83 -0.88 -15.58
C VAL A 90 -15.59 -1.23 -14.11
N ASN A 91 -15.77 -2.51 -13.75
CA ASN A 91 -15.49 -2.97 -12.40
C ASN A 91 -13.99 -2.86 -12.07
N VAL A 92 -13.66 -2.43 -10.84
CA VAL A 92 -12.26 -2.31 -10.37
C VAL A 92 -11.46 -3.60 -10.58
N SER A 93 -12.06 -4.78 -10.43
CA SER A 93 -11.37 -6.06 -10.66
C SER A 93 -10.79 -6.19 -12.07
N LYS A 94 -11.44 -5.58 -13.07
CA LYS A 94 -10.97 -5.58 -14.46
C LYS A 94 -9.90 -4.52 -14.70
N VAL A 95 -10.02 -3.36 -14.06
CA VAL A 95 -9.00 -2.28 -14.10
C VAL A 95 -7.67 -2.75 -13.54
N ILE A 96 -7.67 -3.56 -12.48
CA ILE A 96 -6.46 -4.12 -11.86
C ILE A 96 -6.06 -5.51 -12.40
N SER A 97 -6.74 -6.01 -13.45
CA SER A 97 -6.48 -7.32 -14.08
C SER A 97 -6.54 -8.55 -13.14
N ALA A 98 -7.61 -8.66 -12.35
CA ALA A 98 -7.85 -9.80 -11.47
C ALA A 98 -8.43 -11.02 -12.21
N ASN A 99 -7.89 -12.20 -11.92
CA ASN A 99 -8.41 -13.48 -12.43
C ASN A 99 -9.32 -14.18 -11.40
N ASP A 100 -10.06 -15.21 -11.81
CA ASP A 100 -11.09 -15.86 -10.99
C ASP A 100 -10.58 -16.76 -9.86
N ASP A 101 -9.28 -17.07 -9.81
CA ASP A 101 -8.65 -17.73 -8.66
C ASP A 101 -8.11 -16.74 -7.61
N GLU A 102 -8.18 -15.43 -7.87
CA GLU A 102 -7.80 -14.38 -6.92
C GLU A 102 -9.01 -13.87 -6.12
N ASP A 103 -8.78 -13.42 -4.88
CA ASP A 103 -9.61 -12.42 -4.20
C ASP A 103 -9.11 -11.02 -4.59
N VAL A 104 -10.02 -10.02 -4.56
CA VAL A 104 -9.67 -8.59 -4.67
C VAL A 104 -10.02 -7.93 -3.35
N ASN A 105 -9.01 -7.44 -2.65
CA ASN A 105 -9.14 -6.72 -1.38
C ASN A 105 -8.85 -5.23 -1.57
N LEU A 106 -9.51 -4.42 -0.75
CA LEU A 106 -9.33 -2.97 -0.64
C LEU A 106 -8.91 -2.65 0.80
N GLU A 107 -7.70 -2.16 0.97
CA GLU A 107 -7.19 -1.61 2.21
C GLU A 107 -7.16 -0.08 2.14
N ILE A 108 -7.64 0.58 3.19
CA ILE A 108 -7.68 2.04 3.32
C ILE A 108 -6.96 2.40 4.61
N LEU A 109 -5.88 3.18 4.51
CA LEU A 109 -5.10 3.66 5.65
C LEU A 109 -5.28 5.17 5.79
N SER A 110 -5.89 5.60 6.90
CA SER A 110 -6.13 7.01 7.22
C SER A 110 -5.10 7.54 8.23
N PHE A 111 -4.37 8.57 7.81
CA PHE A 111 -3.35 9.28 8.56
C PHE A 111 -3.83 10.72 8.83
N ARG A 112 -3.37 11.32 9.94
CA ARG A 112 -3.74 12.69 10.32
C ARG A 112 -3.27 13.73 9.30
N ASP A 113 -2.03 13.60 8.86
CA ASP A 113 -1.36 14.43 7.85
C ASP A 113 -0.16 13.68 7.23
N ALA A 114 0.63 14.36 6.40
CA ALA A 114 1.85 13.77 5.82
C ALA A 114 2.96 13.49 6.85
N ARG A 115 3.10 14.33 7.89
CA ARG A 115 4.07 14.15 8.98
C ARG A 115 3.78 12.86 9.76
N HIS A 116 2.50 12.53 9.92
CA HIS A 116 2.03 11.32 10.55
C HIS A 116 2.40 10.07 9.75
N LEU A 117 2.27 10.12 8.42
CA LEU A 117 2.76 9.05 7.54
C LEU A 117 4.28 8.88 7.73
N GLU A 118 5.08 9.94 7.68
CA GLU A 118 6.53 9.85 7.92
C GLU A 118 6.89 9.22 9.28
N GLN A 119 6.16 9.57 10.34
CA GLN A 119 6.35 9.02 11.68
C GLN A 119 6.04 7.52 11.74
N VAL A 120 4.97 7.08 11.06
CA VAL A 120 4.59 5.66 10.97
C VAL A 120 5.61 4.87 10.14
N MET A 121 6.11 5.42 9.04
CA MET A 121 7.14 4.75 8.22
C MET A 121 8.44 4.55 9.02
N LYS A 122 8.94 5.60 9.69
CA LYS A 122 10.15 5.52 10.54
C LYS A 122 10.00 4.55 11.72
N ALA A 123 8.78 4.41 12.26
CA ALA A 123 8.51 3.39 13.28
C ALA A 123 8.53 1.96 12.69
N MET A 124 8.02 1.77 11.47
CA MET A 124 8.01 0.48 10.78
C MET A 124 9.43 0.01 10.41
N GLU A 125 10.30 0.93 9.97
CA GLU A 125 11.71 0.66 9.65
C GLU A 125 12.50 0.09 10.85
N GLY A 126 12.13 0.49 12.08
CA GLY A 126 12.77 0.02 13.32
C GLY A 126 12.25 -1.32 13.87
N GLU A 127 11.10 -1.82 13.39
CA GLU A 127 10.48 -3.04 13.95
C GLU A 127 10.81 -4.29 13.14
N LYS A 128 11.63 -5.19 13.73
CA LYS A 128 11.98 -6.51 13.17
C LYS A 128 10.75 -7.31 12.69
N VAL A 129 9.63 -7.20 13.39
CA VAL A 129 8.35 -7.85 13.05
C VAL A 129 7.82 -7.38 11.70
N ALA A 130 8.00 -6.10 11.33
CA ALA A 130 7.58 -5.59 10.02
C ALA A 130 8.36 -6.23 8.86
N LYS A 131 9.67 -6.52 9.04
CA LYS A 131 10.46 -7.25 8.04
C LYS A 131 10.00 -8.70 7.90
N GLU A 132 9.74 -9.38 9.01
CA GLU A 132 9.23 -10.76 9.00
C GLU A 132 7.86 -10.85 8.30
N LEU A 133 6.99 -9.85 8.48
CA LEU A 133 5.73 -9.74 7.76
C LEU A 133 5.90 -9.41 6.26
N TYR A 134 6.99 -8.75 5.83
CA TYR A 134 7.34 -8.65 4.40
C TYR A 134 7.67 -10.03 3.84
N GLU A 135 8.62 -10.71 4.47
CA GLU A 135 9.07 -12.02 4.04
C GLU A 135 7.95 -13.07 4.03
N GLU A 136 6.94 -12.97 4.89
CA GLU A 136 5.75 -13.83 4.83
C GLU A 136 4.81 -13.44 3.68
N SER A 137 4.36 -12.18 3.61
CA SER A 137 3.36 -11.74 2.61
C SER A 137 3.82 -11.94 1.17
N MET A 138 5.12 -11.80 0.90
CA MET A 138 5.64 -11.94 -0.47
C MET A 138 5.81 -13.38 -0.95
N LYS A 139 5.60 -14.36 -0.06
CA LYS A 139 5.38 -15.76 -0.42
C LYS A 139 3.90 -16.03 -0.76
N LEU A 140 3.01 -15.05 -0.54
CA LEU A 140 1.55 -15.18 -0.62
C LEU A 140 0.89 -14.30 -1.70
N ILE A 141 1.55 -13.27 -2.23
CA ILE A 141 1.05 -12.44 -3.32
C ILE A 141 1.87 -12.62 -4.60
N ILE A 142 1.44 -12.00 -5.70
CA ILE A 142 2.05 -12.10 -7.03
C ILE A 142 2.68 -10.74 -7.40
N PRO A 143 3.84 -10.67 -8.07
CA PRO A 143 4.38 -9.41 -8.58
C PRO A 143 3.34 -8.67 -9.45
N GLY A 144 3.14 -7.37 -9.20
CA GLY A 144 2.10 -6.58 -9.87
C GLY A 144 0.67 -6.86 -9.41
N SER A 145 0.46 -7.59 -8.30
CA SER A 145 -0.87 -7.83 -7.73
C SER A 145 -1.37 -6.71 -6.80
N ILE A 146 -0.54 -5.70 -6.52
CA ILE A 146 -0.90 -4.50 -5.74
C ILE A 146 -0.94 -3.26 -6.64
N VAL A 147 -2.00 -2.45 -6.49
CA VAL A 147 -2.15 -1.13 -7.12
C VAL A 147 -2.59 -0.14 -6.03
N PHE A 148 -1.97 1.04 -5.93
CA PHE A 148 -2.31 1.99 -4.86
C PHE A 148 -2.08 3.47 -5.22
N GLY A 149 -2.63 4.35 -4.38
CA GLY A 149 -2.44 5.80 -4.48
C GLY A 149 -2.61 6.50 -3.13
N ASN A 150 -2.04 7.71 -3.02
CA ASN A 150 -2.16 8.59 -1.86
C ASN A 150 -3.08 9.77 -2.20
N PHE A 151 -4.10 10.00 -1.37
CA PHE A 151 -5.18 10.96 -1.57
C PHE A 151 -5.20 11.96 -0.40
N SER A 152 -4.98 13.24 -0.69
CA SER A 152 -5.24 14.31 0.27
C SER A 152 -6.73 14.63 0.33
N ARG A 153 -7.24 14.98 1.51
CA ARG A 153 -8.60 15.51 1.65
C ARG A 153 -8.73 16.85 0.89
N LEU A 154 -9.80 16.98 0.11
CA LEU A 154 -10.22 18.27 -0.46
C LEU A 154 -11.10 19.03 0.55
N ILE A 155 -11.02 20.36 0.54
CA ILE A 155 -12.12 21.20 1.05
C ILE A 155 -13.08 21.39 -0.12
N GLU A 156 -14.31 20.94 0.04
CA GLU A 156 -15.44 21.35 -0.79
C GLU A 156 -15.93 22.69 -0.24
N THR A 157 -15.72 23.78 -0.99
CA THR A 157 -16.37 25.07 -0.72
C THR A 157 -17.76 25.06 -1.31
N LEU A 158 -18.77 25.17 -0.44
CA LEU A 158 -20.17 25.43 -0.78
C LEU A 158 -20.38 26.88 -1.26
#